data_AF-A0AA44WQ42-F1
#
_entry.id   AF-A0AA44WQ42-F1
#
_cell.length_a   1.000
_cell.length_b   1.000
_cell.length_c   1.000
_cell.angle_alpha   90.00
_cell.angle_beta   90.00
_cell.angle_gamma   90.00
#
_symmetry.space_group_name_H-M   'P 1'
#
loop_
_entity.id
_entity.type
_entity.pdbx_description
1 polymer ?
#
loop_
_entity_poly.entity_id
_entity_poly.type
_entity_poly.pdbx_seq_one_letter_code
_entity_poly.pdbx_strand_id
1 'polypeptide(L)'
;MPSTRSEDWKSNPPYARPRDEPFTNTLRGSCHCGQVVYHLSRDRPLASKYCHCTDCQTLHGAPFQWAAIFEKHHVAFDRGVEGLAFYSAADKEPAHGLPCKVSCARCGSRIMDEGRNMVLLFPALVEFEGDEEVKANFAPE
;
A
#
# COMPACT_ATOMS: atom_id res chain seq x y z
N MET A 1 -30.27 -1.12 11.58
CA MET A 1 -29.52 -2.38 11.39
C MET A 1 -28.23 -2.01 10.66
N PRO A 2 -27.05 -1.99 11.31
CA PRO A 2 -25.82 -1.73 10.58
C PRO A 2 -25.54 -2.97 9.72
N SER A 3 -25.53 -2.76 8.41
CA SER A 3 -25.14 -3.73 7.40
C SER A 3 -23.78 -4.33 7.78
N THR A 4 -23.75 -5.64 8.04
CA THR A 4 -22.53 -6.44 8.07
C THR A 4 -21.91 -6.37 6.68
N ARG A 5 -21.05 -5.37 6.46
CA ARG A 5 -20.18 -5.27 5.29
C ARG A 5 -19.41 -6.58 5.20
N SER A 6 -19.70 -7.39 4.17
CA SER A 6 -19.07 -8.69 4.02
C SER A 6 -17.55 -8.52 4.00
N GLU A 7 -16.86 -9.39 4.72
CA GLU A 7 -15.39 -9.39 4.82
C GLU A 7 -14.71 -9.91 3.53
N ASP A 8 -15.46 -10.02 2.44
CA ASP A 8 -15.05 -10.56 1.14
C ASP A 8 -13.80 -9.86 0.60
N TRP A 9 -13.62 -8.58 0.92
CA TRP A 9 -12.46 -7.80 0.47
C TRP A 9 -11.13 -8.30 1.04
N LYS A 10 -11.12 -8.92 2.23
CA LYS A 10 -9.90 -9.49 2.84
C LYS A 10 -9.36 -10.67 2.03
N SER A 11 -10.23 -11.29 1.24
CA SER A 11 -9.91 -12.40 0.33
C SER A 11 -9.57 -11.94 -1.08
N ASN A 12 -9.51 -10.63 -1.33
CA ASN A 12 -9.13 -10.05 -2.60
C ASN A 12 -7.70 -9.47 -2.54
N PRO A 13 -7.03 -9.28 -3.68
CA PRO A 13 -5.79 -8.50 -3.72
C PRO A 13 -6.00 -7.10 -3.12
N PRO A 14 -5.01 -6.55 -2.41
CA PRO A 14 -3.66 -7.09 -2.20
C PRO A 14 -3.51 -8.02 -0.97
N TYR A 15 -4.61 -8.41 -0.33
CA TYR A 15 -4.59 -9.13 0.96
C TYR A 15 -4.66 -10.66 0.82
N ALA A 16 -5.19 -11.16 -0.29
CA ALA A 16 -5.10 -12.57 -0.61
C ALA A 16 -3.81 -12.88 -1.36
N ARG A 17 -3.21 -14.04 -1.05
CA ARG A 17 -2.16 -14.60 -1.89
C ARG A 17 -2.74 -14.99 -3.26
N PRO A 18 -2.05 -14.68 -4.36
CA PRO A 18 -2.43 -15.16 -5.69
C PRO A 18 -2.45 -16.70 -5.68
N ARG A 19 -3.60 -17.30 -6.03
CA ARG A 19 -3.79 -18.76 -5.98
C ARG A 19 -3.40 -19.46 -7.28
N ASP A 20 -3.55 -18.77 -8.40
CA ASP A 20 -3.63 -19.42 -9.72
C ASP A 20 -2.54 -18.97 -10.72
N GLU A 21 -1.78 -17.91 -10.42
CA GLU A 21 -0.62 -17.47 -11.18
C GLU A 21 0.60 -17.33 -10.27
N PRO A 22 1.82 -17.65 -10.73
CA PRO A 22 3.02 -17.38 -9.97
C PRO A 22 3.17 -15.86 -9.83
N PHE A 23 2.84 -15.34 -8.65
CA PHE A 23 3.24 -13.99 -8.29
C PHE A 23 4.76 -13.97 -8.15
N THR A 24 5.43 -13.42 -9.15
CA THR A 24 6.87 -13.22 -9.09
C THR A 24 7.15 -12.16 -8.02
N ASN A 25 7.91 -12.49 -6.98
CA ASN A 25 8.32 -11.52 -5.97
C ASN A 25 9.50 -10.70 -6.50
N THR A 26 9.20 -9.70 -7.34
CA THR A 26 10.22 -8.85 -7.97
C THR A 26 10.83 -7.88 -6.96
N LEU A 27 10.01 -7.25 -6.12
CA LEU A 27 10.46 -6.36 -5.07
C LEU A 27 9.78 -6.69 -3.75
N ARG A 28 10.52 -6.52 -2.66
CA ARG A 28 10.02 -6.67 -1.29
C ARG A 28 9.86 -5.28 -0.65
N GLY A 29 8.86 -5.14 0.21
CA GLY A 29 8.76 -4.00 1.11
C GLY A 29 8.35 -4.43 2.51
N SER A 30 8.76 -3.65 3.50
CA SER A 30 8.42 -3.94 4.89
C SER A 30 8.23 -2.66 5.71
N CYS A 31 7.36 -2.75 6.72
CA CYS A 31 7.24 -1.66 7.68
C CYS A 31 8.51 -1.55 8.55
N HIS A 32 8.69 -0.42 9.23
CA HIS A 32 9.90 -0.17 10.02
C HIS A 32 10.17 -1.25 11.09
N CYS A 33 9.12 -1.81 11.71
CA CYS A 33 9.28 -2.87 12.71
C CYS A 33 9.36 -4.30 12.12
N GLY A 34 9.28 -4.45 10.80
CA GLY A 34 9.34 -5.73 10.09
C GLY A 34 8.12 -6.64 10.25
N GLN A 35 7.09 -6.26 11.02
CA GLN A 35 5.90 -7.09 11.21
C GLN A 35 5.07 -7.22 9.92
N VAL A 36 4.98 -6.16 9.12
CA VAL A 36 4.25 -6.17 7.87
C VAL A 36 5.25 -6.29 6.73
N VAL A 37 5.06 -7.28 5.89
CA VAL A 37 5.86 -7.57 4.70
C VAL A 37 4.91 -7.73 3.52
N TYR A 38 5.27 -7.12 2.40
CA TYR A 38 4.55 -7.24 1.14
C TYR A 38 5.54 -7.37 -0.02
N HIS A 39 5.02 -7.87 -1.14
CA HIS A 39 5.79 -8.06 -2.37
C HIS A 39 5.11 -7.35 -3.52
N LEU A 40 5.91 -6.93 -4.50
CA LEU A 40 5.48 -6.37 -5.76
C LEU A 40 5.89 -7.32 -6.88
N SER A 41 4.98 -7.58 -7.83
CA SER A 41 5.29 -8.39 -9.01
C SER A 41 5.76 -7.57 -10.21
N ARG A 42 5.89 -6.26 -10.04
CA ARG A 42 6.51 -5.36 -11.00
C ARG A 42 7.48 -4.42 -10.29
N ASP A 43 8.58 -4.14 -10.97
CA ASP A 43 9.61 -3.16 -10.60
C ASP A 43 9.35 -1.75 -11.16
N ARG A 44 8.32 -1.61 -12.00
CA ARG A 44 7.93 -0.33 -12.60
C ARG A 44 6.45 -0.01 -12.30
N PRO A 45 6.16 1.05 -11.53
CA PRO A 45 4.80 1.50 -11.31
C PRO A 45 4.18 2.05 -12.60
N LEU A 46 2.84 2.15 -12.63
CA LEU A 46 2.13 2.78 -13.74
C LEU A 46 2.39 4.29 -13.81
N ALA A 47 2.59 4.91 -12.65
CA ALA A 47 2.98 6.29 -12.49
C ALA A 47 3.51 6.49 -11.07
N SER A 48 4.33 7.52 -10.88
CA SER A 48 4.83 7.94 -9.58
C SER A 48 4.67 9.44 -9.43
N LYS A 49 4.17 9.91 -8.29
CA LYS A 49 3.80 11.32 -8.09
C LYS A 49 4.03 11.79 -6.66
N TYR A 50 4.22 13.10 -6.53
CA TYR A 50 4.07 13.80 -5.26
C TYR A 50 2.64 14.32 -5.10
N CYS A 51 2.00 13.97 -3.99
CA CYS A 51 0.74 14.57 -3.57
C CYS A 51 0.99 15.72 -2.61
N HIS A 52 0.43 16.88 -2.92
CA HIS A 52 0.58 18.13 -2.15
C HIS A 52 -0.71 18.55 -1.42
N CYS A 53 -1.74 17.70 -1.38
CA CYS A 53 -2.99 18.09 -0.73
C CYS A 53 -2.81 18.18 0.80
N THR A 54 -3.61 19.03 1.44
CA THR A 54 -3.55 19.27 2.89
C THR A 54 -3.76 17.99 3.70
N ASP A 55 -4.60 17.06 3.22
CA ASP A 55 -4.81 15.78 3.89
C ASP A 55 -3.55 14.93 3.87
N CYS A 56 -2.87 14.82 2.73
CA CYS A 56 -1.59 14.10 2.64
C CYS A 56 -0.52 14.77 3.50
N GLN A 57 -0.45 16.10 3.51
CA GLN A 57 0.50 16.83 4.36
C GLN A 57 0.25 16.58 5.85
N THR A 58 -1.01 16.70 6.29
CA THR A 58 -1.42 16.51 7.68
C THR A 58 -1.23 15.06 8.11
N LEU A 59 -1.71 14.11 7.31
CA LEU A 59 -1.63 12.70 7.64
C LEU A 59 -0.19 12.23 7.65
N HIS A 60 0.69 12.68 6.76
CA HIS A 60 2.08 12.21 6.72
C HIS A 60 3.03 13.03 7.59
N GLY A 61 2.64 14.23 8.01
CA GLY A 61 3.53 15.15 8.72
C GLY A 61 4.68 15.64 7.84
N ALA A 62 4.43 15.78 6.53
CA ALA A 62 5.46 16.12 5.53
C ALA A 62 4.90 17.12 4.49
N PRO A 63 5.75 17.91 3.79
CA PRO A 63 5.29 18.88 2.78
C PRO A 63 4.59 18.24 1.57
N PHE A 64 4.83 16.95 1.34
CA PHE A 64 4.20 16.15 0.30
C PHE A 64 4.30 14.66 0.66
N GLN A 65 3.57 13.85 -0.09
CA GLN A 65 3.57 12.40 0.01
C GLN A 65 3.95 11.80 -1.35
N TRP A 66 4.94 10.91 -1.36
CA TRP A 66 5.40 10.19 -2.56
C TRP A 66 4.63 8.88 -2.75
N ALA A 67 3.92 8.74 -3.87
CA ALA A 67 3.11 7.56 -4.20
C ALA A 67 3.48 6.98 -5.55
N ALA A 68 3.66 5.67 -5.59
CA ALA A 68 3.76 4.87 -6.80
C ALA A 68 2.46 4.08 -7.01
N ILE A 69 1.91 4.13 -8.22
CA ILE A 69 0.59 3.58 -8.54
C ILE A 69 0.74 2.17 -9.10
N PHE A 70 0.07 1.20 -8.47
CA PHE A 70 0.00 -0.19 -8.92
C PHE A 70 -1.44 -0.68 -8.95
N GLU A 71 -1.74 -1.62 -9.83
CA GLU A 71 -2.98 -2.41 -9.74
C GLU A 71 -2.89 -3.33 -8.51
N LYS A 72 -4.01 -3.57 -7.84
CA LYS A 72 -4.02 -4.37 -6.59
C LYS A 72 -3.42 -5.76 -6.74
N HIS A 73 -3.57 -6.38 -7.91
CA HIS A 73 -3.03 -7.72 -8.16
C HIS A 73 -1.50 -7.75 -8.34
N HIS A 74 -0.86 -6.58 -8.44
CA HIS A 74 0.60 -6.46 -8.44
C HIS A 74 1.21 -6.25 -7.05
N VAL A 75 0.39 -6.25 -5.99
CA VAL A 75 0.83 -6.13 -4.60
C VAL A 75 0.25 -7.28 -3.79
N ALA A 76 1.06 -7.93 -2.95
CA ALA A 76 0.60 -9.02 -2.10
C ALA A 76 1.21 -8.92 -0.69
N PHE A 77 0.38 -8.95 0.35
CA PHE A 77 0.84 -9.05 1.73
C PHE A 77 1.08 -10.51 2.15
N ASP A 78 2.19 -10.78 2.84
CA ASP A 78 2.55 -12.14 3.27
C ASP A 78 1.52 -12.77 4.22
N ARG A 79 0.92 -11.93 5.07
CA ARG A 79 -0.05 -12.30 6.12
C ARG A 79 -1.41 -11.61 5.94
N GLY A 80 -1.75 -11.26 4.70
CA GLY A 80 -3.00 -10.57 4.38
C GLY A 80 -3.21 -9.30 5.21
N VAL A 81 -4.32 -9.23 5.94
CA VAL A 81 -4.67 -8.06 6.76
C VAL A 81 -4.04 -8.06 8.16
N GLU A 82 -3.34 -9.13 8.55
CA GLU A 82 -2.78 -9.25 9.90
C GLU A 82 -1.72 -8.16 10.17
N GLY A 83 -1.91 -7.40 11.25
CA GLY A 83 -1.00 -6.32 11.63
C GLY A 83 -1.17 -5.01 10.83
N LEU A 84 -2.18 -4.94 9.95
CA LEU A 84 -2.56 -3.71 9.26
C LEU A 84 -3.58 -2.90 10.06
N ALA A 85 -3.45 -1.58 9.99
CA ALA A 85 -4.46 -0.62 10.41
C ALA A 85 -5.01 0.13 9.19
N PHE A 86 -6.32 0.38 9.22
CA PHE A 86 -7.06 1.04 8.15
C PHE A 86 -7.67 2.34 8.66
N TYR A 87 -7.64 3.38 7.83
CA TYR A 87 -8.25 4.67 8.15
C TYR A 87 -8.97 5.26 6.93
N SER A 88 -10.26 5.58 7.09
CA SER A 88 -11.03 6.32 6.09
C SER A 88 -10.83 7.80 6.34
N ALA A 89 -10.15 8.50 5.41
CA ALA A 89 -9.98 9.95 5.53
C ALA A 89 -11.30 10.71 5.30
N ALA A 90 -12.21 10.13 4.51
CA ALA A 90 -13.52 10.70 4.24
C ALA A 90 -14.40 10.69 5.49
N ASP A 91 -14.42 9.55 6.21
CA ASP A 91 -15.25 9.38 7.41
C ASP A 91 -14.54 9.80 8.69
N LYS A 92 -13.21 9.97 8.63
CA LYS A 92 -12.31 10.23 9.77
C LYS A 92 -12.33 9.15 10.85
N GLU A 93 -12.51 7.90 10.43
CA GLU A 93 -12.68 6.75 11.32
C GLU A 93 -11.68 5.62 10.98
N PRO A 94 -11.31 4.78 11.97
CA PRO A 94 -10.45 3.61 11.77
C PRO A 94 -11.26 2.48 11.08
N ALA A 95 -11.50 2.65 9.78
CA ALA A 95 -12.30 1.74 8.99
C ALA A 95 -11.67 1.47 7.63
N HIS A 96 -11.87 0.25 7.12
CA HIS A 96 -11.64 -0.08 5.73
C HIS A 96 -12.80 0.47 4.88
N GLY A 97 -12.74 1.73 4.46
CA GLY A 97 -13.73 2.34 3.56
C GLY A 97 -13.01 2.98 2.38
N LEU A 98 -13.14 2.41 1.18
CA LEU A 98 -12.34 2.83 0.03
C LEU A 98 -12.77 4.23 -0.47
N PRO A 99 -11.83 5.15 -0.74
CA PRO A 99 -10.39 5.00 -0.55
C PRO A 99 -9.95 5.10 0.91
N CYS A 100 -9.11 4.17 1.37
CA CYS A 100 -8.61 4.14 2.75
C CYS A 100 -7.07 4.16 2.82
N LYS A 101 -6.54 4.60 3.95
CA LYS A 101 -5.10 4.57 4.28
C LYS A 101 -4.76 3.24 4.92
N VAL A 102 -3.64 2.65 4.54
CA VAL A 102 -3.14 1.38 5.09
C VAL A 102 -1.78 1.61 5.73
N SER A 103 -1.63 1.18 6.97
CA SER A 103 -0.41 1.35 7.76
C SER A 103 -0.16 0.14 8.64
N CYS A 104 1.05 0.03 9.20
CA CYS A 104 1.34 -0.96 10.22
C CYS A 104 0.68 -0.56 11.55
N ALA A 105 -0.15 -1.44 12.11
CA ALA A 105 -0.83 -1.23 13.39
C ALA A 105 0.13 -1.15 14.59
N ARG A 106 1.36 -1.63 14.45
CA ARG A 106 2.37 -1.65 15.52
C ARG A 106 3.27 -0.40 15.52
N CYS A 107 3.89 -0.07 14.39
CA CYS A 107 4.87 1.02 14.31
C CYS A 107 4.38 2.26 13.58
N GLY A 108 3.15 2.24 13.03
CA GLY A 108 2.58 3.37 12.33
C GLY A 108 3.21 3.68 10.96
N SER A 109 4.15 2.86 10.46
CA SER A 109 4.68 3.03 9.10
C SER A 109 3.53 3.01 8.10
N ARG A 110 3.39 4.09 7.35
CA ARG A 110 2.39 4.24 6.30
C ARG A 110 2.84 3.43 5.08
N ILE A 111 1.96 2.62 4.52
CA ILE A 111 2.31 1.66 3.47
C ILE A 111 1.73 2.07 2.12
N MET A 112 0.43 2.35 2.07
CA MET A 112 -0.25 2.72 0.84
C MET A 112 -1.62 3.37 1.11
N ASP A 113 -2.17 3.99 0.08
CA ASP A 113 -3.61 4.24 -0.01
C ASP A 113 -4.26 3.18 -0.90
N GLU A 114 -5.32 2.56 -0.42
CA GLU A 114 -6.09 1.58 -1.17
C GLU A 114 -7.28 2.26 -1.86
N GLY A 115 -7.33 2.18 -3.19
CA GLY A 115 -8.48 2.58 -4.00
C GLY A 115 -9.37 1.38 -4.37
N ARG A 116 -10.23 1.53 -5.38
CA ARG A 116 -11.10 0.43 -5.86
C ARG A 116 -10.29 -0.70 -6.52
N ASN A 117 -9.50 -0.35 -7.54
CA ASN A 117 -8.68 -1.31 -8.32
C ASN A 117 -7.18 -1.07 -8.18
N MET A 118 -6.80 0.11 -7.69
CA MET A 118 -5.43 0.58 -7.60
C MET A 118 -5.01 0.74 -6.15
N VAL A 119 -3.70 0.68 -5.91
CA VAL A 119 -3.06 1.16 -4.69
C VAL A 119 -2.06 2.26 -5.04
N LEU A 120 -1.95 3.24 -4.14
CA LEU A 120 -0.88 4.24 -4.14
C LEU A 120 0.10 3.80 -3.07
N LEU A 121 1.08 2.98 -3.45
CA LEU A 121 2.12 2.47 -2.57
C LEU A 121 3.12 3.57 -2.24
N PHE A 122 3.60 3.64 -0.99
CA PHE A 122 4.63 4.58 -0.58
C PHE A 122 6.01 3.95 -0.75
N PRO A 123 6.83 4.40 -1.73
CA PRO A 123 8.04 3.65 -2.10
C PRO A 123 9.15 3.69 -1.05
N ALA A 124 9.05 4.56 -0.04
CA ALA A 124 10.02 4.66 1.05
C ALA A 124 10.18 3.36 1.88
N LEU A 125 9.24 2.41 1.77
CA LEU A 125 9.29 1.10 2.44
C LEU A 125 9.75 -0.04 1.51
N VAL A 126 10.02 0.25 0.24
CA VAL A 126 10.49 -0.75 -0.74
C VAL A 126 12.00 -0.95 -0.58
N GLU A 127 12.42 -2.20 -0.59
CA GLU A 127 13.80 -2.64 -0.47
C GLU A 127 14.38 -2.80 -1.87
N PHE A 128 15.16 -1.81 -2.33
CA PHE A 128 15.76 -1.79 -3.67
C PHE A 128 17.10 -2.55 -3.77
N GLU A 129 17.63 -3.07 -2.67
CA GLU A 129 18.90 -3.84 -2.61
C GLU A 129 20.12 -3.18 -3.31
N GLY A 130 20.10 -1.87 -3.54
CA GLY A 130 21.15 -1.14 -4.25
C GLY A 130 21.00 -1.08 -5.77
N ASP A 131 19.90 -1.59 -6.32
CA ASP A 131 19.54 -1.45 -7.73
C ASP A 131 18.99 -0.04 -8.01
N GLU A 132 19.88 0.86 -8.42
CA GLU A 132 19.53 2.25 -8.73
C GLU A 132 18.71 2.38 -10.03
N GLU A 133 18.79 1.42 -10.95
CA GLU A 133 17.98 1.43 -12.17
C GLU A 133 16.51 1.14 -11.83
N VAL A 134 16.27 0.10 -11.01
CA VAL A 134 14.93 -0.22 -10.53
C VAL A 134 14.37 0.90 -9.66
N LYS A 135 15.19 1.49 -8.78
CA LYS A 135 14.76 2.64 -7.96
C LYS A 135 14.41 3.86 -8.81
N ALA A 136 15.10 4.09 -9.92
CA ALA A 136 14.78 5.18 -10.84
C ALA A 136 13.39 5.03 -11.48
N ASN A 137 12.88 3.81 -11.65
CA ASN A 137 11.50 3.58 -12.13
C ASN A 137 10.43 4.16 -11.20
N PHE A 138 10.75 4.38 -9.93
CA PHE A 138 9.83 4.98 -8.96
C PHE A 138 9.98 6.50 -8.87
N ALA A 139 10.93 7.11 -9.59
CA ALA A 139 11.08 8.57 -9.60
C ALA A 139 9.76 9.22 -10.06
N PRO A 140 9.23 10.21 -9.32
CA PRO A 140 8.02 10.89 -9.71
C PRO A 140 8.26 11.75 -10.97
N GLU A 141 7.28 11.74 -11.86
CA GLU A 141 7.23 12.58 -13.07
C GLU A 141 6.79 14.02 -12.76
#